data_AF-A0A8X7U2M0-F1
#
_entry.id   AF-A0A8X7U2M0-F1
#
_cell.length_a   1.000
_cell.length_b   1.000
_cell.length_c   1.000
_cell.angle_alpha   90.00
_cell.angle_beta   90.00
_cell.angle_gamma   90.00
#
_symmetry.space_group_name_H-M   'P 1'
#
loop_
_entity.id
_entity.type
_entity.pdbx_description
1 polymer ?
#
loop_
_entity_poly.entity_id
_entity_poly.type
_entity_poly.pdbx_seq_one_letter_code
_entity_poly.pdbx_strand_id
1 'polypeptide(L)'
;MGGANASASLLHPMEDTDSAITRDRDFGRSEFGCEHYKRRCKIRAPCCNLIFPCRHCHNDAANSLPDPKQRHDLVRQNVKQVICSVCETEQVVAQVCSNCGVCMGEYFCNICNFFDDETSKQQFHCDDCGICRVGGRDNFYHCQSCGACYSMGLRDNHSCIENATKNSCPVCYEFLFDSVKAAHVMRCGHTMHMACFQQMINEQQYRCPICYKSMMDMSSSWQLLDADIRATEMPSEYNYEVEILCNDCNKSSKTMFHILGHKCAHCGSYNTRRISAPQDPPPAR
;
A
#
# COMPACT_ATOMS: atom_id res chain seq x y z
N MET A 1 8.68 77.50 -33.86
CA MET A 1 9.17 76.66 -32.75
C MET A 1 8.27 76.92 -31.57
N GLY A 2 7.21 76.12 -31.45
CA GLY A 2 6.12 76.30 -30.47
C GLY A 2 6.37 75.46 -29.22
N GLY A 3 6.10 76.07 -28.06
CA GLY A 3 6.34 75.53 -26.73
C GLY A 3 5.53 74.28 -26.38
N ALA A 4 6.11 73.49 -25.48
CA ALA A 4 5.59 72.24 -24.97
C ALA A 4 4.34 72.44 -24.08
N ASN A 5 3.31 71.64 -24.32
CA ASN A 5 2.14 71.51 -23.44
C ASN A 5 2.46 70.52 -22.32
N ALA A 6 2.36 70.97 -21.07
CA ALA A 6 2.32 70.13 -19.89
C ALA A 6 0.85 69.79 -19.58
N SER A 7 0.48 68.51 -19.70
CA SER A 7 -0.79 68.01 -19.16
C SER A 7 -0.51 67.37 -17.80
N ALA A 8 -0.96 68.04 -16.75
CA ALA A 8 -1.07 67.48 -15.40
C ALA A 8 -2.34 66.62 -15.32
N SER A 9 -2.18 65.30 -15.23
CA SER A 9 -3.28 64.39 -14.92
C SER A 9 -3.23 64.02 -13.45
N LEU A 10 -4.34 64.32 -12.78
CA LEU A 10 -4.61 64.09 -11.36
C LEU A 10 -4.46 62.61 -10.99
N LEU A 11 -3.63 62.35 -9.98
CA LEU A 11 -3.54 61.08 -9.27
C LEU A 11 -4.90 60.78 -8.60
N HIS A 12 -5.58 59.71 -9.04
CA HIS A 12 -6.56 59.04 -8.19
C HIS A 12 -5.80 58.00 -7.35
N PRO A 13 -5.93 57.98 -6.02
CA PRO A 13 -5.45 56.85 -5.23
C PRO A 13 -6.31 55.64 -5.57
N MET A 14 -5.68 54.53 -5.98
CA MET A 14 -6.36 53.23 -5.99
C MET A 14 -6.53 52.82 -4.54
N GLU A 15 -7.77 52.77 -4.07
CA GLU A 15 -8.11 52.24 -2.75
C GLU A 15 -7.81 50.73 -2.74
N ASP A 16 -6.86 50.37 -1.89
CA ASP A 16 -6.43 49.01 -1.60
C ASP A 16 -7.49 48.37 -0.69
N THR A 17 -8.57 47.86 -1.29
CA THR A 17 -9.59 47.10 -0.56
C THR A 17 -9.33 45.60 -0.69
N ASP A 18 -8.28 45.09 -0.04
CA ASP A 18 -8.15 43.65 0.25
C ASP A 18 -8.95 43.31 1.53
N SER A 19 -10.24 43.61 1.49
CA SER A 19 -11.16 43.20 2.55
C SER A 19 -11.41 41.70 2.40
N ALA A 20 -11.10 40.95 3.47
CA ALA A 20 -11.36 39.52 3.57
C ALA A 20 -12.84 39.22 3.24
N ILE A 21 -13.10 38.79 2.00
CA ILE A 21 -14.43 38.35 1.59
C ILE A 21 -14.65 37.00 2.24
N THR A 22 -15.43 36.99 3.33
CA THR A 22 -15.92 35.76 3.95
C THR A 22 -16.79 35.03 2.93
N ARG A 23 -16.31 33.89 2.44
CA ARG A 23 -17.05 33.02 1.53
C ARG A 23 -17.82 31.98 2.33
N ASP A 24 -18.84 31.40 1.69
CA ASP A 24 -19.48 30.19 2.19
C ASP A 24 -18.43 29.09 2.44
N ARG A 25 -18.57 28.35 3.54
CA ARG A 25 -17.58 27.33 3.95
C ARG A 25 -17.38 26.24 2.90
N ASP A 26 -18.40 25.96 2.10
CA ASP A 26 -18.42 24.91 1.08
C ASP A 26 -18.10 25.46 -0.31
N PHE A 27 -17.76 26.76 -0.43
CA PHE A 27 -17.37 27.36 -1.70
C PHE A 27 -16.21 26.58 -2.35
N GLY A 28 -16.39 26.15 -3.59
CA GLY A 28 -15.39 25.40 -4.35
C GLY A 28 -15.28 23.92 -3.93
N ARG A 29 -16.27 23.37 -3.22
CA ARG A 29 -16.21 21.98 -2.75
C ARG A 29 -16.08 20.97 -3.86
N SER A 30 -15.09 20.09 -3.75
CA SER A 30 -14.77 19.07 -4.75
C SER A 30 -14.34 19.60 -6.14
N GLU A 31 -14.23 20.93 -6.32
CA GLU A 31 -13.78 21.57 -7.56
C GLU A 31 -12.24 21.66 -7.63
N PHE A 32 -11.56 21.59 -6.48
CA PHE A 32 -10.10 21.69 -6.37
C PHE A 32 -9.45 20.38 -5.93
N GLY A 33 -8.13 20.30 -6.12
CA GLY A 33 -7.30 19.19 -5.68
C GLY A 33 -6.56 18.53 -6.84
N CYS A 34 -6.47 17.21 -6.80
CA CYS A 34 -5.82 16.39 -7.83
C CYS A 34 -6.54 15.04 -7.95
N GLU A 35 -6.02 14.13 -8.77
CA GLU A 35 -6.53 12.76 -8.87
C GLU A 35 -6.40 11.96 -7.56
N HIS A 36 -5.42 12.31 -6.72
CA HIS A 36 -5.21 11.63 -5.44
C HIS A 36 -6.27 12.02 -4.40
N TYR A 37 -6.50 13.33 -4.23
CA TYR A 37 -7.37 13.90 -3.19
C TYR A 37 -8.11 15.13 -3.69
N LYS A 38 -9.39 15.24 -3.31
CA LYS A 38 -10.19 16.45 -3.53
C LYS A 38 -9.99 17.37 -2.34
N ARG A 39 -9.46 18.58 -2.55
CA ARG A 39 -9.15 19.50 -1.45
C ARG A 39 -8.96 20.91 -1.94
N ARG A 40 -9.32 21.88 -1.10
CA ARG A 40 -9.25 23.32 -1.43
C ARG A 40 -7.98 23.98 -0.91
N CYS A 41 -6.89 23.20 -0.79
CA CYS A 41 -5.56 23.71 -0.47
C CYS A 41 -4.42 22.94 -1.16
N LYS A 42 -3.31 23.64 -1.39
CA LYS A 42 -2.00 23.11 -1.81
C LYS A 42 -1.07 23.06 -0.59
N ILE A 43 -0.02 22.25 -0.64
CA ILE A 43 1.00 22.17 0.41
C ILE A 43 2.27 22.88 -0.04
N ARG A 44 2.96 23.56 0.88
CA ARG A 44 4.37 23.91 0.69
C ARG A 44 5.22 22.76 1.21
N ALA A 45 5.96 22.11 0.30
CA ALA A 45 6.82 20.98 0.61
C ALA A 45 8.05 21.45 1.41
N PRO A 46 8.25 21.03 2.68
CA PRO A 46 9.36 21.53 3.49
C PRO A 46 10.75 21.10 3.00
N CYS A 47 10.82 20.00 2.27
CA CYS A 47 12.07 19.44 1.74
C CYS A 47 12.67 20.28 0.60
N CYS A 48 11.84 20.96 -0.19
CA CYS A 48 12.27 21.68 -1.40
C CYS A 48 11.64 23.07 -1.56
N ASN A 49 10.77 23.49 -0.62
CA ASN A 49 9.97 24.72 -0.63
C ASN A 49 9.06 24.93 -1.84
N LEU A 50 8.88 23.91 -2.69
CA LEU A 50 7.97 23.94 -3.82
C LEU A 50 6.51 23.71 -3.38
N ILE A 51 5.57 24.20 -4.19
CA ILE A 51 4.14 24.08 -3.92
C ILE A 51 3.56 22.93 -4.74
N PHE A 52 2.83 22.04 -4.09
CA PHE A 52 2.18 20.91 -4.75
C PHE A 52 0.71 20.76 -4.34
N PRO A 53 -0.15 20.25 -5.24
CA PRO A 53 -1.54 19.95 -4.91
C PRO A 53 -1.71 18.86 -3.86
N CYS A 54 -0.66 18.17 -3.40
CA CYS A 54 -0.57 16.72 -3.21
C CYS A 54 0.76 16.33 -2.55
N ARG A 55 0.82 15.47 -1.50
CA ARG A 55 2.07 14.77 -1.15
C ARG A 55 2.46 13.77 -2.23
N HIS A 56 1.47 13.10 -2.84
CA HIS A 56 1.70 12.16 -3.92
C HIS A 56 2.17 12.89 -5.17
N CYS A 57 1.48 13.96 -5.56
CA CYS A 57 1.95 14.83 -6.66
C CYS A 57 3.38 15.36 -6.45
N HIS A 58 3.77 15.67 -5.20
CA HIS A 58 5.17 15.99 -4.89
C HIS A 58 6.08 14.79 -5.15
N ASN A 59 5.80 13.64 -4.55
CA ASN A 59 6.66 12.46 -4.64
C ASN A 59 6.77 11.96 -6.09
N ASP A 60 5.70 11.98 -6.87
CA ASP A 60 5.72 11.61 -8.27
C ASP A 60 6.66 12.53 -9.07
N ALA A 61 6.58 13.85 -8.86
CA ALA A 61 7.46 14.81 -9.50
C ALA A 61 8.92 14.67 -9.04
N ALA A 62 9.15 14.56 -7.73
CA ALA A 62 10.48 14.47 -7.13
C ALA A 62 11.19 13.15 -7.52
N ASN A 63 10.46 12.03 -7.55
CA ASN A 63 11.02 10.73 -7.91
C ASN A 63 11.18 10.53 -9.42
N SER A 64 10.54 11.38 -10.24
CA SER A 64 10.75 11.42 -11.69
C SER A 64 11.96 12.24 -12.12
N LEU A 65 12.69 12.87 -11.18
CA LEU A 65 13.87 13.66 -11.52
C LEU A 65 14.98 12.79 -12.13
N PRO A 66 15.71 13.32 -13.14
CA PRO A 66 16.79 12.59 -13.80
C PRO A 66 17.92 12.21 -12.85
N ASP A 67 18.30 13.13 -11.96
CA ASP A 67 19.35 12.92 -10.95
C ASP A 67 18.78 12.14 -9.75
N PRO A 68 19.20 10.89 -9.53
CA PRO A 68 18.73 10.08 -8.41
C PRO A 68 19.01 10.71 -7.04
N LYS A 69 20.03 11.57 -6.92
CA LYS A 69 20.37 12.25 -5.65
C LYS A 69 19.36 13.30 -5.24
N GLN A 70 18.54 13.78 -6.19
CA GLN A 70 17.50 14.76 -5.94
C GLN A 70 16.14 14.12 -5.70
N ARG A 71 16.02 12.79 -5.90
CA ARG A 71 14.78 12.06 -5.62
C ARG A 71 14.57 11.97 -4.13
N HIS A 72 13.37 12.27 -3.69
CA HIS A 72 13.01 12.25 -2.28
C HIS A 72 11.50 12.24 -2.12
N ASP A 73 11.07 11.70 -0.98
CA ASP A 73 9.67 11.71 -0.57
C ASP A 73 9.40 12.79 0.47
N LEU A 74 8.22 13.39 0.38
CA LEU A 74 7.73 14.31 1.37
C LEU A 74 7.27 13.58 2.62
N VAL A 75 7.83 13.98 3.76
CA VAL A 75 7.37 13.55 5.09
C VAL A 75 6.16 14.37 5.51
N ARG A 76 4.98 13.74 5.52
CA ARG A 76 3.68 14.41 5.73
C ARG A 76 3.58 15.23 7.03
N GLN A 77 4.19 14.76 8.12
CA GLN A 77 4.16 15.45 9.43
C GLN A 77 4.97 16.77 9.43
N ASN A 78 5.90 16.92 8.48
CA ASN A 78 6.75 18.10 8.39
C ASN A 78 6.06 19.26 7.69
N VAL A 79 4.95 19.03 6.98
CA VAL A 79 4.19 20.11 6.33
C VAL A 79 3.66 21.07 7.39
N LYS A 80 4.08 22.33 7.33
CA LYS A 80 3.65 23.39 8.27
C LYS A 80 2.82 24.50 7.60
N GLN A 81 2.92 24.64 6.29
CA GLN A 81 2.26 25.69 5.53
C GLN A 81 1.39 25.08 4.41
N VAL A 82 0.21 25.65 4.22
CA VAL A 82 -0.73 25.35 3.15
C VAL A 82 -1.15 26.63 2.45
N ILE A 83 -1.50 26.52 1.17
CA ILE A 83 -1.95 27.63 0.35
C ILE A 83 -3.40 27.36 -0.04
N CYS A 84 -4.31 28.27 0.29
CA CYS A 84 -5.71 28.15 -0.09
C CYS A 84 -5.84 28.13 -1.62
N SER A 85 -6.55 27.15 -2.18
CA SER A 85 -6.77 27.08 -3.63
C SER A 85 -7.81 28.09 -4.14
N VAL A 86 -8.58 28.70 -3.23
CA VAL A 86 -9.67 29.64 -3.57
C VAL A 86 -9.20 31.10 -3.58
N CYS A 87 -8.40 31.50 -2.59
CA CYS A 87 -7.96 32.89 -2.42
C CYS A 87 -6.44 33.06 -2.37
N GLU A 88 -5.68 31.97 -2.56
CA GLU A 88 -4.21 31.97 -2.62
C GLU A 88 -3.49 32.37 -1.33
N THR A 89 -4.21 32.61 -0.24
CA THR A 89 -3.62 32.86 1.08
C THR A 89 -2.77 31.68 1.54
N GLU A 90 -1.50 31.96 1.80
CA GLU A 90 -0.59 31.04 2.49
C GLU A 90 -0.75 31.19 4.00
N GLN A 91 -0.88 30.05 4.70
CA GLN A 91 -1.14 30.00 6.13
C GLN A 91 -0.61 28.72 6.77
N VAL A 92 -0.50 28.73 8.09
CA VAL A 92 -0.23 27.52 8.86
C VAL A 92 -1.33 26.47 8.63
N VAL A 93 -0.96 25.20 8.73
CA VAL A 93 -1.92 24.09 8.58
C VAL A 93 -3.11 24.29 9.52
N ALA A 94 -4.29 24.47 8.94
CA ALA A 94 -5.56 24.53 9.62
C ALA A 94 -6.64 24.03 8.66
N GLN A 95 -7.78 23.54 9.18
CA GLN A 95 -8.87 23.07 8.32
C GLN A 95 -9.52 24.22 7.53
N VAL A 96 -9.57 25.42 8.08
CA VAL A 96 -10.30 26.56 7.52
C VAL A 96 -9.31 27.62 7.06
N CYS A 97 -9.59 28.22 5.90
CA CYS A 97 -8.77 29.32 5.40
C CYS A 97 -8.93 30.55 6.30
N SER A 98 -7.82 31.16 6.73
CA SER A 98 -7.84 32.31 7.64
C SER A 98 -8.29 33.61 6.98
N ASN A 99 -8.24 33.69 5.65
CA ASN A 99 -8.65 34.87 4.90
C ASN A 99 -10.10 34.74 4.39
N CYS A 100 -10.39 33.75 3.54
CA CYS A 100 -11.70 33.64 2.91
C CYS A 100 -12.71 32.74 3.65
N GLY A 101 -12.30 32.04 4.73
CA GLY A 101 -13.21 31.25 5.56
C GLY A 101 -13.67 29.90 4.99
N VAL A 102 -13.24 29.52 3.78
CA VAL A 102 -13.59 28.20 3.22
C VAL A 102 -13.00 27.06 4.06
N CYS A 103 -13.75 25.98 4.22
CA CYS A 103 -13.20 24.70 4.67
C CYS A 103 -12.20 24.23 3.60
N MET A 104 -11.03 23.68 3.94
CA MET A 104 -10.03 23.24 2.96
C MET A 104 -10.05 21.73 2.70
N GLY A 105 -10.82 21.00 3.52
CA GLY A 105 -11.07 19.56 3.42
C GLY A 105 -12.17 19.17 4.39
N GLU A 106 -13.22 18.50 3.89
CA GLU A 106 -14.31 17.98 4.74
C GLU A 106 -13.77 17.03 5.81
N TYR A 107 -12.94 16.07 5.40
CA TYR A 107 -12.09 15.32 6.30
C TYR A 107 -10.76 16.06 6.48
N PHE A 108 -10.42 16.35 7.73
CA PHE A 108 -9.14 16.92 8.11
C PHE A 108 -8.51 16.12 9.25
N CYS A 109 -7.24 15.75 9.08
CA CYS A 109 -6.43 15.14 10.12
C CYS A 109 -5.23 16.04 10.39
N ASN A 110 -5.21 16.69 11.55
CA ASN A 110 -4.11 17.56 11.99
C ASN A 110 -2.80 16.79 12.26
N ILE A 111 -2.87 15.53 12.69
CA ILE A 111 -1.69 14.69 12.92
C ILE A 111 -0.97 14.40 11.59
N CYS A 112 -1.74 14.10 10.54
CA CYS A 112 -1.19 13.77 9.23
C CYS A 112 -1.07 14.98 8.29
N ASN A 113 -1.57 16.16 8.68
CA ASN A 113 -1.78 17.33 7.80
C ASN A 113 -2.52 16.95 6.51
N PHE A 114 -3.56 16.11 6.64
CA PHE A 114 -4.27 15.50 5.52
C PHE A 114 -5.67 16.12 5.37
N PHE A 115 -6.06 16.35 4.11
CA PHE A 115 -7.29 17.04 3.70
C PHE A 115 -7.92 16.26 2.55
N ASP A 116 -9.20 15.93 2.65
CA ASP A 116 -9.98 15.32 1.56
C ASP A 116 -11.46 15.71 1.69
N ASP A 117 -12.07 16.19 0.61
CA ASP A 117 -13.49 16.51 0.52
C ASP A 117 -14.35 15.25 0.27
N GLU A 118 -13.73 14.18 -0.21
CA GLU A 118 -14.40 12.93 -0.58
C GLU A 118 -14.59 12.00 0.64
N THR A 119 -15.51 12.36 1.52
CA THR A 119 -15.76 11.64 2.79
C THR A 119 -16.42 10.27 2.64
N SER A 120 -16.93 9.93 1.45
CA SER A 120 -17.48 8.60 1.14
C SER A 120 -16.44 7.49 1.29
N LYS A 121 -15.15 7.81 1.21
CA LYS A 121 -14.03 6.89 1.51
C LYS A 121 -13.95 6.48 2.99
N GLN A 122 -14.67 7.17 3.88
CA GLN A 122 -14.69 6.92 5.32
C GLN A 122 -13.27 6.89 5.92
N GLN A 123 -12.53 7.96 5.69
CA GLN A 123 -11.16 8.12 6.20
C GLN A 123 -11.17 8.13 7.73
N PHE A 124 -10.14 7.55 8.34
CA PHE A 124 -9.93 7.64 9.79
C PHE A 124 -8.44 7.59 10.13
N HIS A 125 -8.03 8.24 11.22
CA HIS A 125 -6.66 8.16 11.72
C HIS A 125 -6.48 6.94 12.63
N CYS A 126 -5.47 6.12 12.40
CA CYS A 126 -5.05 5.10 13.37
C CYS A 126 -3.86 5.63 14.15
N ASP A 127 -4.05 5.91 15.45
CA ASP A 127 -3.02 6.47 16.32
C ASP A 127 -1.80 5.54 16.42
N ASP A 128 -2.02 4.24 16.55
CA ASP A 128 -0.95 3.23 16.63
C ASP A 128 -0.12 3.14 15.34
N CYS A 129 -0.74 3.36 14.17
CA CYS A 129 -0.02 3.42 12.90
C CYS A 129 0.57 4.80 12.60
N GLY A 130 0.06 5.87 13.23
CA GLY A 130 0.41 7.26 12.92
C GLY A 130 0.00 7.73 11.51
N ILE A 131 -0.93 7.03 10.85
CA ILE A 131 -1.39 7.36 9.49
C ILE A 131 -2.90 7.23 9.33
N CYS A 132 -3.47 8.02 8.41
CA CYS A 132 -4.86 7.87 7.99
C CYS A 132 -5.04 6.63 7.11
N ARG A 133 -6.13 5.89 7.37
CA ARG A 133 -6.63 4.76 6.58
C ARG A 133 -7.98 5.12 5.98
N VAL A 134 -8.48 4.28 5.08
CA VAL A 134 -9.77 4.43 4.38
C VAL A 134 -10.62 3.19 4.57
N GLY A 135 -11.94 3.32 4.50
CA GLY A 135 -12.90 2.22 4.62
C GLY A 135 -13.64 2.15 5.95
N GLY A 136 -13.55 3.17 6.81
CA GLY A 136 -14.31 3.31 8.05
C GLY A 136 -13.65 2.65 9.25
N ARG A 137 -13.57 3.36 10.38
CA ARG A 137 -12.89 2.88 11.60
C ARG A 137 -13.41 1.53 12.06
N ASP A 138 -14.73 1.32 12.02
CA ASP A 138 -15.38 0.11 12.55
C ASP A 138 -15.11 -1.14 11.69
N ASN A 139 -14.63 -0.97 10.46
CA ASN A 139 -14.28 -2.07 9.56
C ASN A 139 -12.83 -2.55 9.73
N PHE A 140 -12.05 -1.88 10.58
CA PHE A 140 -10.64 -2.17 10.79
C PHE A 140 -10.30 -2.30 12.28
N TYR A 141 -9.27 -3.10 12.56
CA TYR A 141 -8.63 -3.12 13.87
C TYR A 141 -7.11 -3.03 13.69
N HIS A 142 -6.43 -2.51 14.70
CA HIS A 142 -4.97 -2.52 14.76
C HIS A 142 -4.51 -3.81 15.46
N CYS A 143 -3.67 -4.60 14.79
CA CYS A 143 -2.99 -5.74 15.40
C CYS A 143 -1.66 -5.27 15.98
N GLN A 144 -1.57 -5.20 17.31
CA GLN A 144 -0.39 -4.67 18.01
C GLN A 144 0.88 -5.47 17.71
N SER A 145 0.79 -6.80 17.70
CA SER A 145 1.92 -7.68 17.39
C SER A 145 2.43 -7.49 15.97
N CYS A 146 1.53 -7.31 15.01
CA CYS A 146 1.88 -7.13 13.61
C CYS A 146 2.25 -5.66 13.27
N GLY A 147 1.86 -4.70 14.12
CA GLY A 147 2.04 -3.27 13.91
C GLY A 147 1.27 -2.70 12.72
N ALA A 148 0.09 -3.26 12.42
CA ALA A 148 -0.66 -2.97 11.20
C ALA A 148 -2.18 -2.95 11.40
N CYS A 149 -2.88 -2.15 10.59
CA CYS A 149 -4.35 -2.18 10.50
C CYS A 149 -4.81 -3.26 9.51
N TYR A 150 -5.75 -4.10 9.95
CA TYR A 150 -6.38 -5.13 9.11
C TYR A 150 -7.90 -4.97 9.13
N SER A 151 -8.56 -5.53 8.11
CA SER A 151 -10.01 -5.63 8.10
C SER A 151 -10.48 -6.53 9.26
N MET A 152 -11.67 -6.27 9.79
CA MET A 152 -12.23 -7.06 10.90
C MET A 152 -12.33 -8.56 10.61
N GLY A 153 -12.45 -8.97 9.34
CA GLY A 153 -12.46 -10.38 8.95
C GLY A 153 -11.14 -11.14 9.18
N LEU A 154 -10.03 -10.42 9.39
CA LEU A 154 -8.72 -11.01 9.74
C LEU A 154 -8.49 -11.08 11.26
N ARG A 155 -9.43 -10.60 12.07
CA ARG A 155 -9.31 -10.65 13.52
C ARG A 155 -9.25 -12.09 13.98
N ASP A 156 -8.22 -12.41 14.76
CA ASP A 156 -7.97 -13.73 15.35
C ASP A 156 -7.77 -14.91 14.37
N ASN A 157 -7.63 -14.62 13.07
CA ASN A 157 -7.51 -15.65 12.01
C ASN A 157 -6.29 -15.47 11.09
N HIS A 158 -5.53 -14.38 11.23
CA HIS A 158 -4.30 -14.20 10.45
C HIS A 158 -3.10 -14.81 11.19
N SER A 159 -2.15 -15.35 10.43
CA SER A 159 -0.84 -15.75 10.98
C SER A 159 -0.04 -14.48 11.28
N CYS A 160 -0.04 -14.03 12.54
CA CYS A 160 0.65 -12.79 12.87
C CYS A 160 2.18 -12.98 12.85
N ILE A 161 2.83 -12.16 12.04
CA ILE A 161 4.28 -12.00 12.01
C ILE A 161 4.58 -10.57 12.45
N GLU A 162 5.54 -10.43 13.36
CA GLU A 162 5.94 -9.12 13.86
C GLU A 162 6.37 -8.21 12.71
N ASN A 163 5.82 -6.99 12.67
CA ASN A 163 6.14 -5.98 11.67
C ASN A 163 5.97 -6.47 10.21
N ALA A 164 5.02 -7.38 9.93
CA ALA A 164 4.83 -7.99 8.61
C ALA A 164 4.66 -6.96 7.46
N THR A 165 4.15 -5.77 7.76
CA THR A 165 3.93 -4.69 6.78
C THR A 165 5.03 -3.63 6.77
N LYS A 166 5.98 -3.64 7.72
CA LYS A 166 7.13 -2.72 7.73
C LYS A 166 8.31 -3.28 6.95
N ASN A 167 8.01 -3.86 5.79
CA ASN A 167 8.99 -4.43 4.87
C ASN A 167 8.62 -4.03 3.44
N SER A 168 9.55 -4.27 2.51
CA SER A 168 9.28 -4.13 1.09
C SER A 168 8.53 -5.35 0.54
N CYS A 169 7.67 -5.11 -0.44
CA CYS A 169 7.05 -6.17 -1.23
C CYS A 169 8.15 -7.06 -1.85
N PRO A 170 8.14 -8.39 -1.67
CA PRO A 170 9.19 -9.27 -2.18
C PRO A 170 9.24 -9.39 -3.71
N VAL A 171 8.25 -8.82 -4.41
CA VAL A 171 8.14 -8.88 -5.88
C VAL A 171 8.59 -7.56 -6.51
N CYS A 172 8.01 -6.43 -6.09
CA CYS A 172 8.32 -5.12 -6.69
C CYS A 172 9.28 -4.25 -5.86
N TYR A 173 9.67 -4.71 -4.66
CA TYR A 173 10.59 -4.03 -3.73
C TYR A 173 10.12 -2.67 -3.18
N GLU A 174 8.91 -2.24 -3.51
CA GLU A 174 8.28 -1.06 -2.91
C GLU A 174 7.90 -1.31 -1.45
N PHE A 175 8.07 -0.30 -0.60
CA PHE A 175 7.73 -0.38 0.81
C PHE A 175 6.22 -0.54 1.02
N LEU A 176 5.79 -1.44 1.91
CA LEU A 176 4.38 -1.81 2.06
C LEU A 176 3.59 -0.86 2.97
N PHE A 177 4.20 -0.37 4.06
CA PHE A 177 3.46 0.26 5.17
C PHE A 177 2.71 1.54 4.78
N ASP A 178 3.37 2.40 3.99
CA ASP A 178 2.85 3.71 3.58
C ASP A 178 2.44 3.80 2.11
N SER A 179 2.50 2.66 1.41
CA SER A 179 2.02 2.51 0.04
C SER A 179 0.51 2.72 -0.02
N VAL A 180 0.06 3.33 -1.12
CA VAL A 180 -1.38 3.45 -1.46
C VAL A 180 -1.93 2.18 -2.11
N LYS A 181 -1.04 1.27 -2.55
CA LYS A 181 -1.43 0.01 -3.16
C LYS A 181 -1.96 -0.94 -2.08
N ALA A 182 -3.05 -1.65 -2.39
CA ALA A 182 -3.61 -2.64 -1.48
C ALA A 182 -2.56 -3.72 -1.16
N ALA A 183 -2.43 -4.06 0.13
CA ALA A 183 -1.58 -5.13 0.61
C ALA A 183 -2.40 -6.41 0.86
N HIS A 184 -1.79 -7.57 0.66
CA HIS A 184 -2.36 -8.88 0.92
C HIS A 184 -1.50 -9.64 1.93
N VAL A 185 -2.12 -10.10 3.01
CA VAL A 185 -1.50 -10.95 4.03
C VAL A 185 -1.72 -12.41 3.61
N MET A 186 -0.65 -13.10 3.25
CA MET A 186 -0.71 -14.50 2.86
C MET A 186 -0.96 -15.41 4.07
N ARG A 187 -1.36 -16.67 3.83
CA ARG A 187 -1.58 -17.65 4.91
C ARG A 187 -0.36 -17.88 5.82
N CYS A 188 0.84 -17.74 5.26
CA CYS A 188 2.08 -17.83 6.04
C CYS A 188 2.37 -16.60 6.91
N GLY A 189 1.56 -15.54 6.83
CA GLY A 189 1.70 -14.29 7.60
C GLY A 189 2.51 -13.19 6.90
N HIS A 190 3.32 -13.55 5.90
CA HIS A 190 4.05 -12.56 5.09
C HIS A 190 3.08 -11.70 4.27
N THR A 191 3.49 -10.48 3.96
CA THR A 191 2.67 -9.52 3.22
C THR A 191 3.34 -9.12 1.90
N MET A 192 2.55 -8.90 0.85
CA MET A 192 2.97 -8.29 -0.41
C MET A 192 1.85 -7.43 -0.98
N HIS A 193 2.07 -6.68 -2.06
CA HIS A 193 0.97 -6.00 -2.75
C HIS A 193 -0.01 -7.00 -3.37
N MET A 194 -1.30 -6.67 -3.33
CA MET A 194 -2.36 -7.51 -3.91
C MET A 194 -2.14 -7.77 -5.40
N ALA A 195 -1.71 -6.75 -6.16
CA ALA A 195 -1.41 -6.91 -7.58
C ALA A 195 -0.25 -7.90 -7.81
N CYS A 196 0.81 -7.84 -7.00
CA CYS A 196 1.92 -8.79 -7.05
C CYS A 196 1.48 -10.21 -6.68
N PHE A 197 0.63 -10.34 -5.66
CA PHE A 197 0.04 -11.64 -5.29
C PHE A 197 -0.77 -12.24 -6.45
N GLN A 198 -1.66 -11.46 -7.05
CA GLN A 198 -2.47 -11.91 -8.20
C GLN A 198 -1.60 -12.30 -9.40
N GLN A 199 -0.54 -11.53 -9.68
CA GLN A 199 0.42 -11.87 -10.73
C GLN A 199 1.07 -13.24 -10.46
N MET A 200 1.55 -13.48 -9.24
CA MET A 200 2.14 -14.77 -8.86
C MET A 200 1.15 -15.93 -9.06
N ILE A 201 -0.12 -15.76 -8.67
CA ILE A 201 -1.15 -16.80 -8.86
C ILE A 201 -1.41 -17.05 -10.35
N ASN A 202 -1.47 -16.01 -11.18
CA ASN A 202 -1.65 -16.15 -12.63
C ASN A 202 -0.48 -16.90 -13.29
N GLU A 203 0.73 -16.73 -12.77
CA GLU A 203 1.94 -17.44 -13.19
C GLU A 203 2.09 -18.83 -12.53
N GLN A 204 1.04 -19.31 -11.84
CA GLN A 204 0.99 -20.59 -11.12
C GLN A 204 2.04 -20.72 -10.00
N GLN A 205 2.56 -19.59 -9.52
CA GLN A 205 3.47 -19.50 -8.37
C GLN A 205 2.67 -19.38 -7.08
N TYR A 206 2.33 -20.51 -6.46
CA TYR A 206 1.56 -20.54 -5.21
C TYR A 206 2.43 -20.47 -3.94
N ARG A 207 3.76 -20.48 -4.08
CA ARG A 207 4.71 -20.48 -2.96
C ARG A 207 5.14 -19.07 -2.59
N CYS A 208 5.14 -18.77 -1.30
CA CYS A 208 5.63 -17.50 -0.77
C CYS A 208 7.11 -17.32 -1.13
N PRO A 209 7.51 -16.19 -1.73
CA PRO A 209 8.91 -15.96 -2.12
C PRO A 209 9.86 -15.78 -0.92
N ILE A 210 9.31 -15.61 0.29
CA ILE A 210 10.09 -15.39 1.51
C ILE A 210 10.34 -16.70 2.25
N CYS A 211 9.33 -17.57 2.35
CA CYS A 211 9.40 -18.77 3.20
C CYS A 211 8.98 -20.07 2.50
N TYR A 212 8.66 -20.02 1.21
CA TYR A 212 8.24 -21.16 0.37
C TYR A 212 6.95 -21.88 0.78
N LYS A 213 6.28 -21.45 1.85
CA LYS A 213 4.94 -21.92 2.24
C LYS A 213 3.89 -21.55 1.19
N SER A 214 2.86 -22.38 1.07
CA SER A 214 1.70 -22.10 0.23
C SER A 214 1.03 -20.78 0.67
N MET A 215 0.83 -19.85 -0.27
CA MET A 215 0.31 -18.52 0.02
C MET A 215 -1.20 -18.52 0.29
N MET A 216 -1.92 -19.50 -0.24
CA MET A 216 -3.38 -19.64 -0.21
C MET A 216 -3.81 -21.09 0.11
N ASP A 217 -5.12 -21.33 0.17
CA ASP A 217 -5.63 -22.69 0.29
C ASP A 217 -5.35 -23.50 -0.97
N MET A 218 -4.61 -24.59 -0.82
CA MET A 218 -4.27 -25.51 -1.90
C MET A 218 -5.04 -26.83 -1.82
N SER A 219 -6.00 -26.97 -0.88
CA SER A 219 -6.71 -28.24 -0.62
C SER A 219 -7.33 -28.83 -1.89
N SER A 220 -8.01 -28.02 -2.70
CA SER A 220 -8.60 -28.48 -3.97
C SER A 220 -7.54 -28.93 -4.99
N SER A 221 -6.42 -28.20 -5.09
CA SER A 221 -5.30 -28.59 -5.97
C SER A 221 -4.66 -29.90 -5.51
N TRP A 222 -4.54 -30.11 -4.20
CA TRP A 222 -4.02 -31.36 -3.63
C TRP A 222 -4.97 -32.54 -3.86
N GLN A 223 -6.28 -32.32 -3.82
CA GLN A 223 -7.28 -33.35 -4.15
C GLN A 223 -7.22 -33.78 -5.63
N LEU A 224 -6.96 -32.84 -6.54
CA LEU A 224 -6.71 -33.17 -7.95
C LEU A 224 -5.43 -33.98 -8.11
N LEU A 225 -4.34 -33.55 -7.47
CA LEU A 225 -3.07 -34.28 -7.52
C LEU A 225 -3.17 -35.68 -6.91
N ASP A 226 -3.94 -35.85 -5.84
CA ASP A 226 -4.28 -37.17 -5.28
C ASP A 226 -4.99 -38.07 -6.31
N ALA A 227 -5.88 -37.52 -7.14
CA ALA A 227 -6.58 -38.26 -8.18
C ALA A 227 -5.63 -38.65 -9.33
N ASP A 228 -4.80 -37.73 -9.78
CA ASP A 228 -3.82 -37.97 -10.85
C ASP A 228 -2.79 -39.03 -10.44
N ILE A 229 -2.33 -39.00 -9.19
CA ILE A 229 -1.42 -40.01 -8.63
C ILE A 229 -2.08 -41.39 -8.59
N ARG A 230 -3.35 -41.49 -8.20
CA ARG A 230 -4.07 -42.79 -8.22
C ARG A 230 -4.29 -43.32 -9.63
N ALA A 231 -4.45 -42.43 -10.61
CA ALA A 231 -4.68 -42.80 -12.01
C ALA A 231 -3.39 -43.14 -12.77
N THR A 232 -2.22 -42.78 -12.22
CA THR A 232 -0.91 -42.99 -12.86
C THR A 232 -0.17 -44.11 -12.15
N GLU A 233 -0.17 -45.31 -12.72
CA GLU A 233 0.63 -46.41 -12.18
C GLU A 233 2.13 -46.14 -12.36
N MET A 234 2.90 -46.22 -11.26
CA MET A 234 4.36 -46.09 -11.32
C MET A 234 5.00 -47.44 -11.70
N PRO A 235 6.01 -47.44 -12.60
CA PRO A 235 6.82 -48.63 -12.86
C PRO A 235 7.44 -49.20 -11.59
N SER A 236 7.65 -50.52 -11.56
CA SER A 236 8.14 -51.24 -10.37
C SER A 236 9.52 -50.75 -9.89
N GLU A 237 10.39 -50.29 -10.79
CA GLU A 237 11.69 -49.69 -10.48
C GLU A 237 11.59 -48.41 -9.64
N TYR A 238 10.43 -47.75 -9.64
CA TYR A 238 10.13 -46.55 -8.86
C TYR A 238 9.34 -46.83 -7.58
N ASN A 239 9.09 -48.10 -7.26
CA ASN A 239 8.35 -48.53 -6.07
C ASN A 239 9.24 -48.52 -4.82
N TYR A 240 9.68 -47.34 -4.41
CA TYR A 240 10.48 -47.15 -3.19
C TYR A 240 10.01 -45.90 -2.41
N GLU A 241 10.29 -45.88 -1.11
CA GLU A 241 10.01 -44.73 -0.26
C GLU A 241 11.09 -43.66 -0.38
N VAL A 242 10.67 -42.40 -0.29
CA VAL A 242 11.56 -41.25 -0.18
C VAL A 242 11.25 -40.46 1.09
N GLU A 243 12.30 -39.82 1.61
CA GLU A 243 12.15 -38.89 2.72
C GLU A 243 11.97 -37.46 2.20
N ILE A 244 10.95 -36.78 2.72
CA ILE A 244 10.56 -35.44 2.30
C ILE A 244 10.50 -34.48 3.49
N LEU A 245 10.77 -33.20 3.24
CA LEU A 245 10.43 -32.09 4.12
C LEU A 245 9.26 -31.32 3.52
N CYS A 246 8.21 -31.09 4.32
CA CYS A 246 7.08 -30.27 3.90
C CYS A 246 7.32 -28.80 4.22
N ASN A 247 7.20 -27.92 3.22
CA ASN A 247 7.37 -26.48 3.41
C ASN A 247 6.21 -25.89 4.25
N ASP A 248 5.00 -26.44 4.17
CA ASP A 248 3.83 -25.87 4.85
C ASP A 248 3.84 -26.11 6.37
N CYS A 249 4.10 -27.36 6.78
CA CYS A 249 4.13 -27.75 8.20
C CYS A 249 5.53 -27.87 8.80
N ASN A 250 6.60 -27.75 8.01
CA ASN A 250 8.00 -27.89 8.41
C ASN A 250 8.36 -29.24 9.06
N LYS A 251 7.55 -30.28 8.87
CA LYS A 251 7.81 -31.64 9.36
C LYS A 251 8.33 -32.53 8.25
N SER A 252 9.21 -33.45 8.61
CA SER A 252 9.64 -34.53 7.72
C SER A 252 8.66 -35.71 7.77
N SER A 253 8.52 -36.40 6.65
CA SER A 253 7.77 -37.66 6.55
C SER A 253 8.35 -38.53 5.43
N LYS A 254 8.02 -39.83 5.45
CA LYS A 254 8.27 -40.74 4.33
C LYS A 254 7.01 -40.91 3.49
N THR A 255 7.17 -41.12 2.19
CA THR A 255 6.09 -41.45 1.26
C THR A 255 6.66 -42.23 0.09
N MET A 256 5.82 -43.00 -0.60
CA MET A 256 6.20 -43.62 -1.88
C MET A 256 6.60 -42.54 -2.88
N PHE A 257 7.67 -42.80 -3.63
CA PHE A 257 8.07 -41.95 -4.74
C PHE A 257 7.00 -41.96 -5.83
N HIS A 258 6.64 -40.78 -6.31
CA HIS A 258 5.76 -40.61 -7.46
C HIS A 258 6.22 -39.40 -8.28
N ILE A 259 6.23 -39.54 -9.61
CA ILE A 259 6.75 -38.49 -10.49
C ILE A 259 5.99 -37.16 -10.38
N LEU A 260 4.68 -37.24 -10.13
CA LEU A 260 3.80 -36.07 -9.99
C LEU A 260 3.97 -35.31 -8.67
N GLY A 261 4.40 -35.96 -7.59
CA GLY A 261 4.52 -35.28 -6.29
C GLY A 261 4.53 -36.22 -5.09
N HIS A 262 4.89 -35.65 -3.94
CA HIS A 262 5.07 -36.39 -2.68
C HIS A 262 4.19 -35.77 -1.59
N LYS A 263 3.21 -36.54 -1.09
CA LYS A 263 2.26 -36.06 -0.10
C LYS A 263 2.87 -36.07 1.30
N CYS A 264 2.72 -34.97 2.03
CA CYS A 264 3.08 -34.92 3.43
C CYS A 264 2.09 -35.73 4.28
N ALA A 265 2.59 -36.66 5.10
CA ALA A 265 1.75 -37.46 5.99
C ALA A 265 1.10 -36.65 7.14
N HIS A 266 1.65 -35.48 7.48
CA HIS A 266 1.18 -34.68 8.62
C HIS A 266 0.07 -33.70 8.27
N CYS A 267 0.12 -33.08 7.09
CA CYS A 267 -0.85 -32.05 6.69
C CYS A 267 -1.47 -32.28 5.31
N GLY A 268 -1.10 -33.34 4.59
CA GLY A 268 -1.63 -33.66 3.26
C GLY A 268 -1.15 -32.76 2.13
N SER A 269 -0.30 -31.76 2.40
CA SER A 269 0.25 -30.87 1.37
C SER A 269 1.27 -31.59 0.47
N TYR A 270 1.28 -31.21 -0.80
CA TYR A 270 2.32 -31.61 -1.77
C TYR A 270 3.39 -30.53 -1.98
N ASN A 271 3.35 -29.43 -1.22
CA ASN A 271 4.42 -28.46 -1.17
C ASN A 271 5.62 -29.01 -0.38
N THR A 272 6.29 -30.00 -0.95
CA THR A 272 7.33 -30.80 -0.30
C THR A 272 8.59 -30.84 -1.15
N ARG A 273 9.73 -31.13 -0.53
CA ARG A 273 11.00 -31.38 -1.21
C ARG A 273 11.63 -32.67 -0.69
N ARG A 274 12.29 -33.42 -1.57
CA ARG A 274 13.09 -34.59 -1.16
C ARG A 274 14.30 -34.12 -0.37
N ILE A 275 14.61 -34.84 0.70
CA ILE A 275 15.81 -34.61 1.53
C ILE A 275 16.75 -35.82 1.57
N SER A 276 16.28 -36.99 1.14
CA SER A 276 17.13 -38.14 0.85
C SER A 276 17.93 -37.91 -0.44
N ALA A 277 19.20 -38.34 -0.46
CA ALA A 277 20.00 -38.40 -1.70
C ALA A 277 19.25 -39.22 -2.78
N PRO A 278 19.52 -38.99 -4.09
CA PRO A 278 19.07 -39.90 -5.13
C PRO A 278 19.67 -41.27 -4.80
N GLN A 279 18.86 -42.20 -4.29
CA GLN A 279 19.26 -43.59 -4.27
C GLN A 279 19.05 -44.09 -5.69
N ASP A 280 20.09 -44.66 -6.30
CA ASP A 280 19.92 -45.42 -7.54
C ASP A 280 18.77 -46.41 -7.32
N PRO A 281 17.85 -46.54 -8.29
CA PRO A 281 16.77 -47.50 -8.15
C PRO A 281 17.38 -48.86 -7.82
N PRO A 282 16.88 -49.57 -6.79
CA PRO A 282 17.39 -50.88 -6.45
C PRO A 282 17.31 -51.76 -7.71
N PRO A 283 18.35 -52.57 -8.01
CA PRO A 283 18.39 -53.35 -9.24
C PRO A 283 17.12 -54.21 -9.32
N ALA A 284 16.45 -54.16 -10.49
CA ALA A 284 15.26 -54.94 -10.76
C ALA A 284 15.56 -56.42 -10.48
N ARG A 285 14.74 -57.04 -9.63
CA ARG A 285 14.80 -58.49 -9.35
C ARG A 285 14.11 -59.28 -10.44
#